data_AF-A0A812RB29-F1
#
_entry.id   AF-A0A812RB29-F1
#
_cell.length_a   1.000
_cell.length_b   1.000
_cell.length_c   1.000
_cell.angle_alpha   90.00
_cell.angle_beta   90.00
_cell.angle_gamma   90.00
#
_symmetry.space_group_name_H-M   'P 1'
#
loop_
_entity.id
_entity.type
_entity.pdbx_description
1 polymer ?
#
loop_
_entity_poly.entity_id
_entity_poly.type
_entity_poly.pdbx_seq_one_letter_code
_entity_poly.pdbx_strand_id
1 'polypeptide(L)'
;MTGPCCNAILASAVFSSAVCSSLASSRGPCLMGEAAEDMEELGGRAEGRADGGGNRGGEAPAVQALRRVQKCMASVRKALSRSKARAATLHLTVREASIVLAIYLLSRYNLNAVALYVASRNAVRQQPSHSAAEVRELTESLYLETSIDELIALECGEPGRHARVRHAAVSFLAELRTVEWLESQNMLGAAPSSAAMASKYLMFCEAFHDSRWDGALARAVHNNSLNHSAGRYLRKWSADFRERWNVAFRVLSVKPPAPCAELAAKVKTLWQWVFWLRHCCIGVGKIPILLNLDESYIPWSPGSLAGNVLRKTRVTGAKRRRGGFTYTPIICTNEALQPLLPRFLVAKRSVLSARAVRTVSAQKPDNLHIWREASAWSTVRVMKRVLEELSHVMAAFPAFQAILLLDCHASHIHPDTVRAANNSNIWMAVIPAGLTGLIQPLDTLAFSAFKFHLKQQFQMGLGESETLPEDFLRRVFALSQTFFNGRKWKAGFASLGLEPEAPVRLSRDLRPYQEALALVPSSAPTGDQLASIFPRNYVLTDDLFDAWTRLARGRHLRLRLV
;
A
#
# COMPACT_ATOMS: atom_id res chain seq x y z
N MET A 1 2.33 -52.02 -2.76
CA MET A 1 3.66 -51.39 -2.60
C MET A 1 4.13 -50.92 -3.96
N THR A 2 3.73 -49.72 -4.37
CA THR A 2 4.28 -48.92 -5.47
C THR A 2 3.41 -47.66 -5.55
N GLY A 3 4.02 -46.49 -5.38
CA GLY A 3 3.35 -45.20 -5.49
C GLY A 3 4.26 -44.22 -6.21
N PRO A 4 3.78 -43.47 -7.23
CA PRO A 4 4.56 -42.45 -7.89
C PRO A 4 4.31 -41.08 -7.25
N CYS A 5 5.38 -40.40 -6.83
CA CYS A 5 5.36 -38.99 -6.44
C CYS A 5 6.42 -38.21 -7.23
N CYS A 6 6.09 -37.81 -8.46
CA CYS A 6 6.76 -36.73 -9.16
C CYS A 6 5.70 -35.89 -9.87
N ASN A 7 5.22 -34.83 -9.22
CA ASN A 7 4.60 -33.66 -9.85
C ASN A 7 4.31 -32.59 -8.80
N ALA A 8 5.29 -31.72 -8.51
CA ALA A 8 5.06 -30.44 -7.84
C ALA A 8 6.29 -29.49 -7.88
N ILE A 9 6.83 -29.17 -9.06
CA ILE A 9 7.67 -27.96 -9.24
C ILE A 9 7.38 -27.35 -10.62
N LEU A 10 6.21 -26.72 -10.76
CA LEU A 10 5.86 -25.88 -11.92
C LEU A 10 5.05 -24.65 -11.45
N ALA A 11 5.66 -23.83 -10.58
CA ALA A 11 5.05 -22.59 -10.09
C ALA A 11 6.03 -21.41 -10.03
N SER A 12 6.92 -21.28 -11.02
CA SER A 12 7.83 -20.11 -11.15
C SER A 12 7.59 -19.27 -12.42
N ALA A 13 6.71 -19.69 -13.32
CA ALA A 13 6.51 -19.02 -14.62
C ALA A 13 5.64 -17.74 -14.57
N VAL A 14 4.98 -17.41 -13.46
CA VAL A 14 4.10 -16.24 -13.36
C VAL A 14 4.86 -14.94 -13.03
N PHE A 15 6.12 -15.04 -12.57
CA PHE A 15 6.83 -13.89 -11.99
C PHE A 15 7.54 -12.99 -13.02
N SER A 16 7.93 -13.52 -14.17
CA SER A 16 8.61 -12.74 -15.22
C SER A 16 7.70 -11.68 -15.85
N SER A 17 6.37 -11.84 -15.77
CA SER A 17 5.42 -10.85 -16.28
C SER A 17 5.21 -9.68 -15.32
N ALA A 18 5.17 -9.88 -13.99
CA ALA A 18 4.84 -8.79 -13.07
C ALA A 18 5.95 -7.72 -12.95
N VAL A 19 7.23 -8.13 -13.06
CA VAL A 19 8.39 -7.22 -13.04
C VAL A 19 8.57 -6.52 -14.39
N CYS A 20 8.33 -7.20 -15.52
CA CYS A 20 8.45 -6.60 -16.87
C CYS A 20 7.21 -5.81 -17.33
N SER A 21 5.99 -6.23 -16.98
CA SER A 21 4.75 -5.56 -17.40
C SER A 21 4.53 -4.19 -16.72
N SER A 22 5.20 -3.91 -15.60
CA SER A 22 5.21 -2.56 -15.01
C SER A 22 6.09 -1.56 -15.77
N LEU A 23 6.92 -2.01 -16.72
CA LEU A 23 7.88 -1.20 -17.47
C LEU A 23 7.48 -0.98 -18.94
N ALA A 24 6.46 -1.67 -19.45
CA ALA A 24 6.07 -1.64 -20.86
C ALA A 24 4.64 -1.11 -21.06
N SER A 25 4.46 0.22 -21.05
CA SER A 25 3.27 0.84 -21.65
C SER A 25 3.54 2.26 -22.20
N SER A 26 3.19 2.40 -23.49
CA SER A 26 2.99 3.61 -24.31
C SER A 26 4.16 4.17 -25.15
N ARG A 27 3.91 4.07 -26.47
CA ARG A 27 4.29 4.89 -27.65
C ARG A 27 5.76 5.29 -27.84
N GLY A 28 6.34 4.76 -28.92
CA GLY A 28 7.72 4.98 -29.35
C GLY A 28 8.01 6.43 -29.79
N PRO A 29 9.27 6.89 -29.66
CA PRO A 29 9.67 8.21 -30.12
C PRO A 29 10.02 8.18 -31.61
N CYS A 30 9.43 9.13 -32.35
CA CYS A 30 9.79 9.45 -33.72
C CYS A 30 11.14 10.19 -33.70
N LEU A 31 12.22 9.49 -34.07
CA LEU A 31 13.61 9.99 -34.11
C LEU A 31 13.89 11.00 -35.24
N MET A 32 12.86 11.53 -35.91
CA MET A 32 13.00 12.46 -37.04
C MET A 32 12.71 13.92 -36.67
N GLY A 33 12.20 14.22 -35.48
CA GLY A 33 11.77 15.58 -35.10
C GLY A 33 12.91 16.53 -34.72
N GLU A 34 13.91 16.07 -33.95
CA GLU A 34 14.99 16.94 -33.44
C GLU A 34 16.02 17.33 -34.52
N ALA A 35 16.09 16.62 -35.65
CA ALA A 35 16.97 17.00 -36.76
C ALA A 35 16.37 18.09 -37.66
N ALA A 36 15.06 18.37 -37.55
CA ALA A 36 14.37 19.37 -38.35
C ALA A 36 14.48 20.79 -37.75
N GLU A 37 14.48 20.91 -36.41
CA GLU A 37 14.56 22.21 -35.73
C GLU A 37 15.94 22.89 -35.90
N ASP A 38 17.03 22.12 -35.97
CA ASP A 38 18.39 22.66 -36.21
C ASP A 38 18.61 23.12 -37.67
N MET A 39 17.76 22.69 -38.61
CA MET A 39 17.85 23.12 -40.03
C MET A 39 17.06 24.39 -40.30
N GLU A 40 16.01 24.68 -39.51
CA GLU A 40 15.17 25.88 -39.68
C GLU A 40 15.85 27.14 -39.09
N GLU A 41 16.68 26.99 -38.06
CA GLU A 41 17.39 28.13 -37.43
C GLU A 41 18.55 28.69 -38.28
N LEU A 42 19.01 27.95 -39.30
CA LEU A 42 20.07 28.39 -40.22
C LEU A 42 19.56 29.26 -41.38
N GLY A 43 18.24 29.40 -41.57
CA GLY A 43 17.64 30.23 -42.63
C GLY A 43 17.39 31.69 -42.27
N GLY A 44 17.49 32.08 -41.00
CA GLY A 44 16.88 33.33 -40.49
C GLY A 44 17.80 34.52 -40.21
N ARG A 45 19.11 34.46 -40.46
CA ARG A 45 20.03 35.59 -40.13
C ARG A 45 21.07 35.81 -41.22
N ALA A 46 20.69 36.56 -42.24
CA ALA A 46 21.63 37.10 -43.22
C ALA A 46 21.21 38.51 -43.67
N GLU A 47 21.09 39.46 -42.75
CA GLU A 47 21.06 40.89 -43.09
C GLU A 47 21.81 41.73 -42.05
N GLY A 48 22.84 42.45 -42.51
CA GLY A 48 23.34 43.67 -41.86
C GLY A 48 24.63 43.58 -41.03
N ARG A 49 25.79 43.73 -41.68
CA ARG A 49 26.80 44.78 -41.38
C ARG A 49 28.12 44.47 -42.10
N ALA A 50 28.43 45.29 -43.09
CA ALA A 50 29.78 45.46 -43.57
C ALA A 50 30.51 46.44 -42.65
N ASP A 51 31.63 46.03 -42.06
CA ASP A 51 32.70 46.96 -41.76
C ASP A 51 34.05 46.26 -41.76
N GLY A 52 35.04 46.94 -42.33
CA GLY A 52 36.26 46.37 -42.87
C GLY A 52 37.33 46.01 -41.84
N GLY A 53 38.23 45.12 -42.25
CA GLY A 53 39.48 44.89 -41.54
C GLY A 53 40.10 43.53 -41.80
N GLY A 54 41.18 43.50 -42.58
CA GLY A 54 42.28 42.57 -42.35
C GLY A 54 42.19 41.21 -43.05
N ASN A 55 42.71 41.21 -44.27
CA ASN A 55 43.14 40.05 -45.05
C ASN A 55 43.90 39.00 -44.20
N ARG A 56 43.23 37.92 -43.82
CA ARG A 56 43.83 36.60 -43.58
C ARG A 56 42.96 35.60 -44.34
N GLY A 57 43.57 34.72 -45.13
CA GLY A 57 42.92 33.76 -46.02
C GLY A 57 41.86 32.90 -45.33
N GLY A 58 40.65 33.45 -45.19
CA GLY A 58 39.48 32.76 -44.70
C GLY A 58 38.94 31.89 -45.82
N GLU A 59 38.96 30.58 -45.62
CA GLU A 59 38.19 29.65 -46.43
C GLU A 59 36.77 30.19 -46.65
N ALA A 60 36.30 30.17 -47.90
CA ALA A 60 34.98 30.67 -48.26
C ALA A 60 33.91 30.09 -47.29
N PRO A 61 32.94 30.89 -46.80
CA PRO A 61 31.92 30.45 -45.85
C PRO A 61 31.21 29.15 -46.24
N ALA A 62 31.03 28.91 -47.54
CA ALA A 62 30.49 27.68 -48.10
C ALA A 62 31.34 26.43 -47.79
N VAL A 63 32.67 26.54 -47.82
CA VAL A 63 33.61 25.45 -47.49
C VAL A 63 33.53 25.12 -45.99
N GLN A 64 33.40 26.14 -45.14
CA GLN A 64 33.24 25.96 -43.70
C GLN A 64 31.89 25.30 -43.35
N ALA A 65 30.81 25.69 -44.03
CA ALA A 65 29.49 25.06 -43.89
C ALA A 65 29.52 23.58 -44.32
N LEU A 66 30.13 23.27 -45.48
CA LEU A 66 30.26 21.90 -45.97
C LEU A 66 31.04 21.01 -44.99
N ARG A 67 32.14 21.51 -44.39
CA ARG A 67 32.90 20.78 -43.36
C ARG A 67 32.08 20.53 -42.10
N ARG A 68 31.22 21.46 -41.68
CA ARG A 68 30.32 21.26 -40.54
C ARG A 68 29.30 20.16 -40.82
N VAL A 69 28.69 20.17 -42.00
CA VAL A 69 27.77 19.12 -42.44
C VAL A 69 28.47 17.75 -42.51
N GLN A 70 29.67 17.68 -43.09
CA GLN A 70 30.44 16.43 -43.15
C GLN A 70 30.81 15.90 -41.77
N LYS A 71 31.22 16.77 -40.83
CA LYS A 71 31.47 16.39 -39.43
C LYS A 71 30.21 15.89 -38.73
N CYS A 72 29.07 16.56 -38.95
CA CYS A 72 27.78 16.14 -38.43
C CYS A 72 27.39 14.75 -38.97
N MET A 73 27.45 14.55 -40.28
CA MET A 73 27.17 13.26 -40.92
C MET A 73 28.09 12.14 -40.43
N ALA A 74 29.39 12.41 -40.24
CA ALA A 74 30.33 11.45 -39.68
C ALA A 74 29.99 11.08 -38.23
N SER A 75 29.56 12.06 -37.42
CA SER A 75 29.09 11.84 -36.05
C SER A 75 27.83 10.96 -36.02
N VAL A 76 26.84 11.26 -36.88
CA VAL A 76 25.59 10.50 -37.00
C VAL A 76 25.85 9.06 -37.46
N ARG A 77 26.70 8.85 -38.47
CA ARG A 77 27.09 7.49 -38.93
C ARG A 77 27.76 6.69 -37.83
N LYS A 78 28.66 7.32 -37.07
CA LYS A 78 29.33 6.70 -35.93
C LYS A 78 28.34 6.37 -34.80
N ALA A 79 27.37 7.24 -34.53
CA ALA A 79 26.30 6.99 -33.57
C ALA A 79 25.40 5.83 -34.01
N LEU A 80 25.02 5.77 -35.29
CA LEU A 80 24.20 4.70 -35.87
C LEU A 80 24.92 3.34 -35.83
N SER A 81 26.20 3.30 -36.21
CA SER A 81 27.03 2.08 -36.10
C SER A 81 27.13 1.58 -34.65
N ARG A 82 27.35 2.49 -33.69
CA ARG A 82 27.33 2.16 -32.26
C ARG A 82 25.96 1.69 -31.78
N SER A 83 24.87 2.27 -32.29
CA SER A 83 23.50 1.87 -31.96
C SER A 83 23.22 0.45 -32.46
N LYS A 84 23.60 0.12 -33.71
CA LYS A 84 23.48 -1.22 -34.27
C LYS A 84 24.29 -2.26 -33.49
N ALA A 85 25.55 -1.96 -33.17
CA ALA A 85 26.40 -2.84 -32.36
C ALA A 85 25.84 -3.04 -30.94
N ARG A 86 25.17 -2.02 -30.37
CA ARG A 86 24.49 -2.12 -29.07
C ARG A 86 23.22 -2.95 -29.15
N ALA A 87 22.44 -2.84 -30.22
CA ALA A 87 21.24 -3.66 -30.39
C ALA A 87 21.60 -5.16 -30.39
N ALA A 88 22.71 -5.55 -31.01
CA ALA A 88 23.22 -6.93 -31.00
C ALA A 88 23.61 -7.43 -29.59
N THR A 89 23.85 -6.53 -28.64
CA THR A 89 24.21 -6.84 -27.25
C THR A 89 23.09 -6.49 -26.27
N LEU A 90 21.84 -6.41 -26.74
CA LEU A 90 20.66 -6.04 -25.94
C LEU A 90 20.86 -4.70 -25.20
N HIS A 91 21.55 -3.77 -25.85
CA HIS A 91 21.93 -2.44 -25.37
C HIS A 91 22.90 -2.43 -24.18
N LEU A 92 23.62 -3.52 -23.93
CA LEU A 92 24.66 -3.62 -22.91
C LEU A 92 25.97 -3.00 -23.40
N THR A 93 26.75 -2.45 -22.46
CA THR A 93 28.15 -2.10 -22.70
C THR A 93 29.03 -3.36 -22.63
N VAL A 94 30.24 -3.31 -23.19
CA VAL A 94 31.21 -4.41 -23.09
C VAL A 94 31.44 -4.86 -21.64
N ARG A 95 31.53 -3.90 -20.70
CA ARG A 95 31.65 -4.20 -19.27
C ARG A 95 30.40 -4.91 -18.73
N GLU A 96 29.21 -4.50 -19.13
CA GLU A 96 27.96 -5.11 -18.67
C GLU A 96 27.74 -6.50 -19.26
N ALA A 97 28.20 -6.76 -20.49
CA ALA A 97 28.24 -8.10 -21.07
C ALA A 97 29.17 -9.02 -20.26
N SER A 98 30.36 -8.55 -19.84
CA SER A 98 31.20 -9.30 -18.92
C SER A 98 30.53 -9.52 -17.54
N ILE A 99 29.72 -8.57 -17.06
CA ILE A 99 28.94 -8.74 -15.81
C ILE A 99 27.85 -9.80 -16.00
N VAL A 100 27.17 -9.83 -17.15
CA VAL A 100 26.19 -10.87 -17.50
C VAL A 100 26.84 -12.25 -17.43
N LEU A 101 28.02 -12.43 -18.03
CA LEU A 101 28.79 -13.67 -17.94
C LEU A 101 29.16 -14.03 -16.50
N ALA A 102 29.66 -13.07 -15.73
CA ALA A 102 29.99 -13.32 -14.32
C ALA A 102 28.76 -13.70 -13.49
N ILE A 103 27.60 -13.07 -13.73
CA ILE A 103 26.33 -13.44 -13.08
C ILE A 103 25.94 -14.87 -13.47
N TYR A 104 26.03 -15.21 -14.76
CA TYR A 104 25.72 -16.54 -15.27
C TYR A 104 26.57 -17.62 -14.59
N LEU A 105 27.90 -17.43 -14.55
CA LEU A 105 28.84 -18.35 -13.90
C LEU A 105 28.59 -18.47 -12.39
N LEU A 106 28.59 -17.35 -11.67
CA LEU A 106 28.47 -17.32 -10.20
C LEU A 106 27.10 -17.80 -9.70
N SER A 107 26.06 -17.67 -10.51
CA SER A 107 24.72 -18.16 -10.19
C SER A 107 24.49 -19.63 -10.58
N ARG A 108 25.54 -20.34 -11.01
CA ARG A 108 25.47 -21.73 -11.51
C ARG A 108 24.51 -21.85 -12.70
N TYR A 109 24.72 -20.99 -13.69
CA TYR A 109 24.00 -20.96 -14.96
C TYR A 109 22.52 -20.56 -14.85
N ASN A 110 22.18 -19.72 -13.87
CA ASN A 110 20.80 -19.25 -13.67
C ASN A 110 20.46 -18.10 -14.64
N LEU A 111 19.82 -18.45 -15.77
CA LEU A 111 19.38 -17.49 -16.78
C LEU A 111 18.35 -16.47 -16.26
N ASN A 112 17.58 -16.78 -15.22
CA ASN A 112 16.63 -15.82 -14.64
C ASN A 112 17.36 -14.67 -13.94
N ALA A 113 18.45 -14.95 -13.23
CA ALA A 113 19.27 -13.92 -12.61
C ALA A 113 19.89 -13.00 -13.67
N VAL A 114 20.33 -13.57 -14.80
CA VAL A 114 20.84 -12.81 -15.95
C VAL A 114 19.74 -11.94 -16.56
N ALA A 115 18.55 -12.49 -16.81
CA ALA A 115 17.42 -11.75 -17.36
C ALA A 115 17.02 -10.57 -16.46
N LEU A 116 16.97 -10.76 -15.15
CA LEU A 116 16.70 -9.68 -14.19
C LEU A 116 17.78 -8.59 -14.23
N TYR A 117 19.06 -8.97 -14.38
CA TYR A 117 20.14 -8.01 -14.52
C TYR A 117 19.99 -7.18 -15.80
N VAL A 118 19.79 -7.83 -16.95
CA VAL A 118 19.60 -7.16 -18.25
C VAL A 118 18.41 -6.22 -18.19
N ALA A 119 17.27 -6.69 -17.67
CA ALA A 119 16.07 -5.87 -17.48
C ALA A 119 16.34 -4.63 -16.59
N SER A 120 17.10 -4.80 -15.50
CA SER A 120 17.43 -3.68 -14.60
C SER A 120 18.27 -2.59 -15.29
N ARG A 121 19.19 -2.97 -16.18
CA ARG A 121 20.03 -2.02 -16.94
C ARG A 121 19.25 -1.32 -18.04
N ASN A 122 18.39 -2.06 -18.73
CA ASN A 122 17.55 -1.51 -19.78
C ASN A 122 16.48 -0.55 -19.22
N ALA A 123 15.92 -0.85 -18.06
CA ALA A 123 15.01 0.05 -17.36
C ALA A 123 15.66 1.42 -17.06
N VAL A 124 16.93 1.44 -16.62
CA VAL A 124 17.67 2.69 -16.37
C VAL A 124 17.88 3.50 -17.66
N ARG A 125 18.04 2.81 -18.80
CA ARG A 125 18.26 3.42 -20.13
C ARG A 125 16.97 3.63 -20.94
N GLN A 126 15.81 3.32 -20.37
CA GLN A 126 14.51 3.35 -21.07
C GLN A 126 14.52 2.54 -22.37
N GLN A 127 15.24 1.42 -22.39
CA GLN A 127 15.28 0.49 -23.52
C GLN A 127 14.15 -0.52 -23.42
N PRO A 128 13.69 -1.09 -24.56
CA PRO A 128 12.67 -2.13 -24.54
C PRO A 128 13.07 -3.33 -23.67
N SER A 129 12.07 -3.98 -23.11
CA SER A 129 12.27 -5.27 -22.43
C SER A 129 12.56 -6.34 -23.47
N HIS A 130 13.51 -7.22 -23.18
CA HIS A 130 13.83 -8.37 -24.04
C HIS A 130 13.18 -9.63 -23.49
N SER A 131 12.83 -10.53 -24.39
CA SER A 131 12.33 -11.86 -24.08
C SER A 131 13.42 -12.71 -23.41
N ALA A 132 12.97 -13.73 -22.66
CA ALA A 132 13.89 -14.69 -22.05
C ALA A 132 14.73 -15.46 -23.10
N ALA A 133 14.20 -15.63 -24.31
CA ALA A 133 14.90 -16.29 -25.41
C ALA A 133 16.08 -15.43 -25.92
N GLU A 134 15.85 -14.13 -26.16
CA GLU A 134 16.92 -13.21 -26.59
C GLU A 134 18.03 -13.09 -25.54
N VAL A 135 17.66 -13.04 -24.25
CA VAL A 135 18.65 -13.01 -23.16
C VAL A 135 19.46 -14.30 -23.11
N ARG A 136 18.81 -15.46 -23.30
CA ARG A 136 19.48 -16.75 -23.36
C ARG A 136 20.46 -16.79 -24.52
N GLU A 137 20.02 -16.45 -25.73
CA GLU A 137 20.85 -16.44 -26.94
C GLU A 137 22.08 -15.54 -26.78
N LEU A 138 21.90 -14.32 -26.28
CA LEU A 138 23.02 -13.43 -25.96
C LEU A 138 23.99 -14.07 -24.96
N THR A 139 23.47 -14.66 -23.89
CA THR A 139 24.29 -15.23 -22.80
C THR A 139 25.09 -16.44 -23.31
N GLU A 140 24.46 -17.30 -24.11
CA GLU A 140 25.10 -18.46 -24.72
C GLU A 140 26.18 -18.05 -25.73
N SER A 141 25.90 -17.08 -26.60
CA SER A 141 26.89 -16.54 -27.53
C SER A 141 28.08 -15.92 -26.80
N LEU A 142 27.83 -15.08 -25.79
CA LEU A 142 28.89 -14.51 -24.96
C LEU A 142 29.72 -15.60 -24.29
N TYR A 143 29.09 -16.67 -23.80
CA TYR A 143 29.79 -17.76 -23.10
C TYR A 143 30.67 -18.57 -24.05
N LEU A 144 30.17 -18.86 -25.27
CA LEU A 144 30.91 -19.62 -26.29
C LEU A 144 32.04 -18.83 -26.93
N GLU A 145 31.89 -17.51 -27.08
CA GLU A 145 32.91 -16.63 -27.68
C GLU A 145 34.03 -16.24 -26.70
N THR A 146 33.79 -16.36 -25.39
CA THR A 146 34.77 -15.98 -24.36
C THR A 146 35.79 -17.09 -24.13
N SER A 147 37.07 -16.74 -24.03
CA SER A 147 38.13 -17.72 -23.78
C SER A 147 37.98 -18.38 -22.40
N ILE A 148 38.44 -19.63 -22.27
CA ILE A 148 38.40 -20.37 -21.01
C ILE A 148 39.13 -19.61 -19.90
N ASP A 149 40.28 -19.00 -20.19
CA ASP A 149 41.05 -18.20 -19.23
C ASP A 149 40.24 -17.00 -18.71
N GLU A 150 39.48 -16.31 -19.58
CA GLU A 150 38.64 -15.19 -19.16
C GLU A 150 37.44 -15.68 -18.32
N LEU A 151 36.83 -16.82 -18.65
CA LEU A 151 35.78 -17.43 -17.83
C LEU A 151 36.29 -17.80 -16.43
N ILE A 152 37.47 -18.42 -16.33
CA ILE A 152 38.13 -18.73 -15.06
C ILE A 152 38.42 -17.44 -14.28
N ALA A 153 38.95 -16.41 -14.94
CA ALA A 153 39.25 -15.14 -14.29
C ALA A 153 37.99 -14.44 -13.73
N LEU A 154 36.85 -14.56 -14.42
CA LEU A 154 35.55 -14.05 -13.98
C LEU A 154 34.99 -14.84 -12.78
N GLU A 155 35.14 -16.17 -12.76
CA GLU A 155 34.66 -17.03 -11.67
C GLU A 155 35.54 -16.90 -10.41
N CYS A 156 36.85 -17.04 -10.57
CA CYS A 156 37.84 -17.05 -9.48
C CYS A 156 38.18 -15.65 -8.95
N GLY A 157 37.94 -14.59 -9.74
CA GLY A 157 38.13 -13.21 -9.30
C GLY A 157 39.57 -12.73 -9.35
N GLU A 158 40.25 -13.01 -10.47
CA GLU A 158 41.61 -12.51 -10.68
C GLU A 158 41.73 -10.99 -10.54
N PRO A 159 42.88 -10.48 -10.06
CA PRO A 159 43.12 -9.06 -9.89
C PRO A 159 42.95 -8.27 -11.21
N GLY A 160 42.68 -6.97 -11.10
CA GLY A 160 42.53 -6.08 -12.23
C GLY A 160 41.09 -5.92 -12.74
N ARG A 161 40.88 -6.04 -14.06
CA ARG A 161 39.59 -5.76 -14.72
C ARG A 161 38.49 -6.73 -14.30
N HIS A 162 38.80 -8.03 -14.23
CA HIS A 162 37.86 -9.08 -13.83
C HIS A 162 37.36 -8.89 -12.40
N ALA A 163 38.24 -8.44 -11.51
CA ALA A 163 37.92 -8.14 -10.13
C ALA A 163 36.73 -7.15 -9.99
N ARG A 164 36.67 -6.10 -10.82
CA ARG A 164 35.57 -5.10 -10.80
C ARG A 164 34.28 -5.62 -11.43
N VAL A 165 34.39 -6.49 -12.44
CA VAL A 165 33.26 -7.15 -13.09
C VAL A 165 32.60 -8.13 -12.11
N ARG A 166 33.42 -8.99 -11.51
CA ARG A 166 33.00 -9.96 -10.49
C ARG A 166 32.35 -9.27 -9.30
N HIS A 167 32.93 -8.19 -8.78
CA HIS A 167 32.34 -7.45 -7.66
C HIS A 167 30.92 -6.93 -7.99
N ALA A 168 30.73 -6.39 -9.20
CA ALA A 168 29.41 -5.93 -9.63
C ALA A 168 28.40 -7.10 -9.77
N ALA A 169 28.85 -8.25 -10.27
CA ALA A 169 28.03 -9.47 -10.35
C ALA A 169 27.65 -10.01 -8.97
N VAL A 170 28.61 -10.12 -8.05
CA VAL A 170 28.38 -10.54 -6.65
C VAL A 170 27.43 -9.61 -5.94
N SER A 171 27.64 -8.30 -6.03
CA SER A 171 26.72 -7.33 -5.42
C SER A 171 25.30 -7.51 -5.94
N PHE A 172 25.10 -7.68 -7.25
CA PHE A 172 23.78 -7.91 -7.82
C PHE A 172 23.14 -9.22 -7.31
N LEU A 173 23.90 -10.32 -7.30
CA LEU A 173 23.42 -11.62 -6.82
C LEU A 173 23.08 -11.61 -5.32
N ALA A 174 23.88 -10.91 -4.51
CA ALA A 174 23.62 -10.74 -3.09
C ALA A 174 22.35 -9.89 -2.84
N GLU A 175 22.13 -8.84 -3.63
CA GLU A 175 20.88 -8.07 -3.58
C GLU A 175 19.68 -8.95 -3.96
N LEU A 176 19.78 -9.71 -5.07
CA LEU A 176 18.72 -10.61 -5.53
C LEU A 176 18.33 -11.65 -4.46
N ARG A 177 19.31 -12.34 -3.86
CA ARG A 177 19.06 -13.29 -2.77
C ARG A 177 18.48 -12.64 -1.52
N THR A 178 18.84 -11.38 -1.26
CA THR A 178 18.25 -10.61 -0.16
C THR A 178 16.78 -10.31 -0.41
N VAL A 179 16.39 -10.03 -1.66
CA VAL A 179 14.98 -9.86 -2.06
C VAL A 179 14.22 -11.16 -1.89
N GLU A 180 14.72 -12.28 -2.42
CA GLU A 180 14.08 -13.60 -2.28
C GLU A 180 13.86 -13.97 -0.81
N TRP A 181 14.90 -13.76 0.03
CA TRP A 181 14.78 -13.95 1.47
C TRP A 181 13.74 -13.01 2.08
N LEU A 182 13.75 -11.73 1.76
CA LEU A 182 12.79 -10.75 2.28
C LEU A 182 11.34 -11.11 1.90
N GLU A 183 11.11 -11.58 0.68
CA GLU A 183 9.80 -12.07 0.23
C GLU A 183 9.37 -13.32 1.01
N SER A 184 10.29 -14.25 1.27
CA SER A 184 10.01 -15.41 2.12
C SER A 184 9.59 -14.99 3.54
N GLN A 185 10.25 -13.99 4.13
CA GLN A 185 9.88 -13.46 5.44
C GLN A 185 8.51 -12.78 5.42
N ASN A 186 8.23 -12.00 4.38
CA ASN A 186 6.93 -11.37 4.19
C ASN A 186 5.80 -12.41 4.05
N MET A 187 6.04 -13.54 3.38
CA MET A 187 5.08 -14.64 3.28
C MET A 187 4.77 -15.30 4.63
N LEU A 188 5.75 -15.30 5.55
CA LEU A 188 5.60 -15.77 6.92
C LEU A 188 4.98 -14.73 7.86
N GLY A 189 4.66 -13.52 7.37
CA GLY A 189 4.19 -12.43 8.24
C GLY A 189 5.29 -11.96 9.19
N ALA A 190 6.54 -11.97 8.75
CA ALA A 190 7.64 -11.29 9.42
C ALA A 190 8.04 -10.05 8.61
N ALA A 191 8.28 -8.93 9.30
CA ALA A 191 8.82 -7.71 8.71
C ALA A 191 10.26 -7.51 9.20
N PRO A 192 11.29 -7.96 8.45
CA PRO A 192 12.66 -7.89 8.92
C PRO A 192 13.12 -6.45 9.17
N SER A 193 13.89 -6.27 10.26
CA SER A 193 14.49 -4.98 10.58
C SER A 193 15.53 -4.57 9.53
N SER A 194 15.85 -3.27 9.48
CA SER A 194 16.92 -2.76 8.62
C SER A 194 18.27 -3.44 8.86
N ALA A 195 18.57 -3.75 10.12
CA ALA A 195 19.79 -4.47 10.49
C ALA A 195 19.77 -5.91 9.98
N ALA A 196 18.66 -6.64 10.17
CA ALA A 196 18.53 -8.03 9.70
C ALA A 196 18.67 -8.13 8.17
N MET A 197 18.09 -7.18 7.44
CA MET A 197 18.20 -7.12 5.98
C MET A 197 19.64 -6.84 5.52
N ALA A 198 20.32 -5.88 6.17
CA ALA A 198 21.72 -5.59 5.88
C ALA A 198 22.64 -6.78 6.23
N SER A 199 22.45 -7.42 7.38
CA SER A 199 23.18 -8.64 7.76
C SER A 199 23.02 -9.76 6.73
N LYS A 200 21.80 -9.97 6.21
CA LYS A 200 21.57 -10.98 5.18
C LYS A 200 22.23 -10.66 3.85
N TYR A 201 22.20 -9.40 3.43
CA TYR A 201 22.94 -8.96 2.25
C TYR A 201 24.45 -9.22 2.40
N LEU A 202 25.04 -8.86 3.54
CA LEU A 202 26.47 -9.10 3.82
C LEU A 202 26.82 -10.59 3.82
N MET A 203 26.00 -11.43 4.47
CA MET A 203 26.14 -12.88 4.46
C MET A 203 26.13 -13.45 3.03
N PHE A 204 25.27 -12.92 2.14
CA PHE A 204 25.25 -13.35 0.74
C PHE A 204 26.48 -12.86 -0.03
N CYS A 205 27.02 -11.67 0.23
CA CYS A 205 28.28 -11.22 -0.35
C CYS A 205 29.46 -12.14 0.05
N GLU A 206 29.54 -12.51 1.34
CA GLU A 206 30.55 -13.42 1.86
C GLU A 206 30.47 -14.81 1.23
N ALA A 207 29.26 -15.32 0.98
CA ALA A 207 29.05 -16.61 0.32
C ALA A 207 29.59 -16.67 -1.12
N PHE A 208 29.81 -15.53 -1.77
CA PHE A 208 30.48 -15.45 -3.07
C PHE A 208 31.98 -15.12 -2.96
N HIS A 209 32.57 -15.22 -1.78
CA HIS A 209 33.99 -14.96 -1.50
C HIS A 209 34.49 -13.59 -1.98
N ASP A 210 33.63 -12.57 -2.04
CA ASP A 210 34.09 -11.21 -2.31
C ASP A 210 34.32 -10.51 -0.99
N SER A 211 35.56 -10.14 -0.65
CA SER A 211 35.89 -9.43 0.60
C SER A 211 35.75 -7.92 0.48
N ARG A 212 35.36 -7.40 -0.70
CA ARG A 212 35.33 -5.95 -1.02
C ARG A 212 33.95 -5.32 -0.84
N TRP A 213 33.08 -5.93 -0.05
CA TRP A 213 31.76 -5.37 0.25
C TRP A 213 31.85 -4.12 1.14
N ASP A 214 30.74 -3.38 1.22
CA ASP A 214 30.67 -2.07 1.86
C ASP A 214 31.05 -2.13 3.35
N GLY A 215 32.31 -1.79 3.65
CA GLY A 215 32.82 -1.74 5.02
C GLY A 215 32.05 -0.75 5.91
N ALA A 216 31.39 0.27 5.35
CA ALA A 216 30.54 1.15 6.13
C ALA A 216 29.24 0.44 6.54
N LEU A 217 28.64 -0.36 5.65
CA LEU A 217 27.49 -1.20 5.97
C LEU A 217 27.85 -2.27 7.02
N ALA A 218 29.02 -2.90 6.90
CA ALA A 218 29.59 -3.82 7.89
C ALA A 218 29.60 -3.22 9.30
N ARG A 219 30.26 -2.07 9.41
CA ARG A 219 30.44 -1.34 10.66
C ARG A 219 29.10 -0.88 11.19
N ALA A 220 28.18 -0.47 10.32
CA ALA A 220 26.85 -0.05 10.73
C ALA A 220 26.02 -1.23 11.31
N VAL A 221 26.11 -2.42 10.71
CA VAL A 221 25.46 -3.63 11.25
C VAL A 221 26.04 -3.99 12.61
N HIS A 222 27.37 -4.03 12.73
CA HIS A 222 28.05 -4.38 13.98
C HIS A 222 27.77 -3.37 15.11
N ASN A 223 27.74 -2.07 14.79
CA ASN A 223 27.56 -0.99 15.78
C ASN A 223 26.10 -0.59 16.01
N ASN A 224 25.12 -1.31 15.46
CA ASN A 224 23.72 -0.88 15.46
C ASN A 224 23.15 -0.68 16.89
N SER A 225 23.62 -1.45 17.88
CA SER A 225 23.21 -1.32 19.28
C SER A 225 23.93 -0.19 20.04
N LEU A 226 25.09 0.24 19.56
CA LEU A 226 25.98 1.17 20.28
C LEU A 226 25.92 2.59 19.73
N ASN A 227 25.45 2.78 18.49
CA ASN A 227 25.55 4.07 17.80
C ASN A 227 24.29 4.45 17.02
N HIS A 228 23.62 5.52 17.44
CA HIS A 228 22.44 6.05 16.77
C HIS A 228 22.67 6.43 15.28
N SER A 229 23.90 6.82 14.92
CA SER A 229 24.26 7.11 13.52
C SER A 229 24.25 5.85 12.64
N ALA A 230 24.67 4.70 13.17
CA ALA A 230 24.63 3.41 12.48
C ALA A 230 23.19 3.00 12.18
N GLY A 231 22.28 3.14 13.14
CA GLY A 231 20.85 2.90 12.94
C GLY A 231 20.23 3.79 11.85
N ARG A 232 20.62 5.07 11.77
CA ARG A 232 20.18 5.97 10.69
C ARG A 232 20.69 5.52 9.32
N TYR A 233 21.97 5.15 9.25
CA TYR A 233 22.57 4.66 8.01
C TYR A 233 21.87 3.39 7.52
N LEU A 234 21.62 2.42 8.40
CA LEU A 234 20.91 1.17 8.06
C LEU A 234 19.48 1.41 7.57
N ARG A 235 18.75 2.34 8.19
CA ARG A 235 17.40 2.71 7.73
C ARG A 235 17.42 3.34 6.34
N LYS A 236 18.37 4.24 6.09
CA LYS A 236 18.56 4.86 4.78
C LYS A 236 18.92 3.81 3.73
N TRP A 237 19.94 3.00 3.98
CA TRP A 237 20.34 1.91 3.09
C TRP A 237 19.18 0.97 2.80
N SER A 238 18.38 0.61 3.82
CA SER A 238 17.23 -0.27 3.64
C SER A 238 16.11 0.37 2.81
N ALA A 239 15.87 1.66 2.98
CA ALA A 239 14.89 2.39 2.19
C ALA A 239 15.34 2.45 0.72
N ASP A 240 16.60 2.81 0.48
CA ASP A 240 17.17 2.87 -0.87
C ASP A 240 17.16 1.48 -1.53
N PHE A 241 17.51 0.42 -0.79
CA PHE A 241 17.45 -0.96 -1.27
C PHE A 241 16.03 -1.36 -1.69
N ARG A 242 15.03 -1.10 -0.83
CA ARG A 242 13.62 -1.41 -1.10
C ARG A 242 13.07 -0.62 -2.27
N GLU A 243 13.45 0.65 -2.41
CA GLU A 243 13.08 1.47 -3.55
C GLU A 243 13.66 0.92 -4.85
N ARG A 244 14.95 0.56 -4.87
CA ARG A 244 15.61 -0.03 -6.05
C ARG A 244 14.92 -1.31 -6.54
N TRP A 245 14.54 -2.18 -5.62
CA TRP A 245 13.93 -3.48 -5.93
C TRP A 245 12.41 -3.46 -5.91
N ASN A 246 11.78 -2.29 -5.72
CA ASN A 246 10.33 -2.13 -5.60
C ASN A 246 9.68 -3.07 -4.54
N VAL A 247 10.38 -3.33 -3.43
CA VAL A 247 9.90 -4.22 -2.36
C VAL A 247 9.32 -3.39 -1.22
N ALA A 248 7.99 -3.28 -1.18
CA ALA A 248 7.29 -2.60 -0.11
C ALA A 248 7.47 -3.32 1.24
N PHE A 249 7.34 -2.58 2.35
CA PHE A 249 6.91 -3.20 3.60
C PHE A 249 5.51 -3.76 3.32
N ARG A 250 5.38 -5.08 3.14
CA ARG A 250 4.05 -5.66 3.29
C ARG A 250 3.67 -5.40 4.74
N VAL A 251 2.62 -4.62 4.94
CA VAL A 251 1.91 -4.59 6.22
C VAL A 251 1.69 -6.05 6.56
N LEU A 252 2.09 -6.44 7.76
CA LEU A 252 1.81 -7.75 8.30
C LEU A 252 0.32 -7.99 8.11
N SER A 253 -0.07 -8.73 7.08
CA SER A 253 -1.29 -9.51 7.16
C SER A 253 -0.90 -10.54 8.20
N VAL A 254 -1.10 -10.20 9.48
CA VAL A 254 -1.16 -11.19 10.53
C VAL A 254 -2.24 -12.13 10.03
N LYS A 255 -1.85 -13.23 9.41
CA LYS A 255 -2.77 -14.35 9.26
C LYS A 255 -3.23 -14.57 10.69
N PRO A 256 -4.53 -14.46 11.00
CA PRO A 256 -4.97 -14.87 12.32
C PRO A 256 -4.38 -16.26 12.52
N PRO A 257 -3.72 -16.53 13.66
CA PRO A 257 -3.26 -17.87 13.95
C PRO A 257 -4.43 -18.82 13.70
N ALA A 258 -4.12 -20.04 13.21
CA ALA A 258 -5.12 -21.09 13.00
C ALA A 258 -6.15 -21.03 14.15
N PRO A 259 -7.47 -21.10 13.86
CA PRO A 259 -8.53 -20.73 14.79
C PRO A 259 -8.29 -21.37 16.15
N CYS A 260 -7.71 -20.60 17.06
CA CYS A 260 -7.51 -21.05 18.42
C CYS A 260 -8.87 -20.95 19.11
N ALA A 261 -9.18 -21.89 20.00
CA ALA A 261 -10.43 -21.92 20.74
C ALA A 261 -10.80 -20.55 21.37
N GLU A 262 -9.78 -19.75 21.76
CA GLU A 262 -9.96 -18.38 22.24
C GLU A 262 -10.65 -17.45 21.21
N LEU A 263 -10.20 -17.45 19.96
CA LEU A 263 -10.79 -16.59 18.91
C LEU A 263 -12.22 -17.02 18.61
N ALA A 264 -12.47 -18.33 18.56
CA ALA A 264 -13.82 -18.87 18.36
C ALA A 264 -14.76 -18.48 19.51
N ALA A 265 -14.29 -18.53 20.76
CA ALA A 265 -15.05 -18.09 21.93
C ALA A 265 -15.38 -16.59 21.88
N LYS A 266 -14.42 -15.74 21.47
CA LYS A 266 -14.64 -14.29 21.31
C LYS A 266 -15.68 -13.97 20.23
N VAL A 267 -15.55 -14.59 19.05
CA VAL A 267 -16.50 -14.42 17.94
C VAL A 267 -17.90 -14.89 18.36
N LYS A 268 -18.00 -16.08 18.96
CA LYS A 268 -19.26 -16.63 19.48
C LYS A 268 -19.91 -15.70 20.50
N THR A 269 -19.12 -15.12 21.41
CA THR A 269 -19.61 -14.19 22.42
C THR A 269 -20.17 -12.91 21.80
N LEU A 270 -19.50 -12.34 20.79
CA LEU A 270 -20.04 -11.20 20.05
C LEU A 270 -21.38 -11.55 19.39
N TRP A 271 -21.46 -12.68 18.67
CA TRP A 271 -22.71 -13.12 18.04
C TRP A 271 -23.83 -13.31 19.06
N GLN A 272 -23.53 -13.97 20.18
CA GLN A 272 -24.47 -14.13 21.30
C GLN A 272 -24.98 -12.77 21.80
N TRP A 273 -24.09 -11.80 21.99
CA TRP A 273 -24.47 -10.46 22.44
C TRP A 273 -25.40 -9.77 21.45
N VAL A 274 -25.03 -9.76 20.17
CA VAL A 274 -25.82 -9.11 19.11
C VAL A 274 -27.20 -9.79 18.97
N PHE A 275 -27.25 -11.12 18.98
CA PHE A 275 -28.51 -11.86 18.83
C PHE A 275 -29.44 -11.64 20.03
N TRP A 276 -28.89 -11.63 21.25
CA TRP A 276 -29.65 -11.30 22.44
C TRP A 276 -30.23 -9.88 22.38
N LEU A 277 -29.42 -8.87 22.00
CA LEU A 277 -29.91 -7.50 21.84
C LEU A 277 -31.01 -7.42 20.79
N ARG A 278 -30.88 -8.10 19.65
CA ARG A 278 -31.94 -8.14 18.64
C ARG A 278 -33.23 -8.77 19.18
N HIS A 279 -33.11 -9.86 19.92
CA HIS A 279 -34.26 -10.52 20.55
C HIS A 279 -34.96 -9.59 21.54
N CYS A 280 -34.20 -8.88 22.40
CA CYS A 280 -34.77 -7.87 23.30
C CYS A 280 -35.47 -6.74 22.55
N CYS A 281 -34.93 -6.32 21.40
CA CYS A 281 -35.51 -5.27 20.57
C CYS A 281 -36.87 -5.70 20.01
N ILE A 282 -36.94 -6.92 19.46
CA ILE A 282 -38.19 -7.48 18.94
C ILE A 282 -39.20 -7.65 20.07
N GLY A 283 -38.76 -8.11 21.25
CA GLY A 283 -39.62 -8.25 22.43
C GLY A 283 -40.29 -6.94 22.86
N VAL A 284 -39.66 -5.79 22.63
CA VAL A 284 -40.24 -4.46 22.89
C VAL A 284 -41.01 -3.86 21.72
N GLY A 285 -41.33 -4.66 20.69
CA GLY A 285 -42.09 -4.24 19.51
C GLY A 285 -41.30 -3.33 18.56
N LYS A 286 -39.97 -3.30 18.65
CA LYS A 286 -39.11 -2.50 17.77
C LYS A 286 -38.39 -3.35 16.74
N ILE A 287 -38.00 -2.73 15.64
CA ILE A 287 -37.22 -3.34 14.58
C ILE A 287 -35.72 -3.08 14.83
N PRO A 288 -34.88 -4.11 14.99
CA PRO A 288 -33.47 -3.91 15.25
C PRO A 288 -32.76 -3.39 14.00
N ILE A 289 -31.95 -2.33 14.15
CA ILE A 289 -31.00 -1.89 13.13
C ILE A 289 -29.60 -2.02 13.69
N LEU A 290 -28.77 -2.80 13.01
CA LEU A 290 -27.35 -2.87 13.33
C LEU A 290 -26.66 -1.69 12.66
N LEU A 291 -25.89 -0.97 13.46
CA LEU A 291 -25.04 0.15 13.07
C LEU A 291 -23.61 -0.26 13.38
N ASN A 292 -22.66 0.04 12.49
CA ASN A 292 -21.24 -0.01 12.83
C ASN A 292 -20.63 1.36 12.61
N LEU A 293 -19.90 1.82 13.63
CA LEU A 293 -19.09 3.02 13.59
C LEU A 293 -17.65 2.61 13.86
N ASP A 294 -16.75 3.23 13.12
CA ASP A 294 -15.31 3.05 13.26
C ASP A 294 -14.58 4.23 12.64
N GLU A 295 -13.31 4.39 12.96
CA GLU A 295 -12.46 5.46 12.50
C GLU A 295 -11.41 5.00 11.49
N SER A 296 -11.24 5.80 10.44
CA SER A 296 -10.15 5.61 9.49
C SER A 296 -9.36 6.89 9.27
N TYR A 297 -8.05 6.79 9.44
CA TYR A 297 -7.15 7.87 9.06
C TYR A 297 -7.09 8.03 7.54
N ILE A 298 -7.33 9.25 7.06
CA ILE A 298 -7.25 9.66 5.66
C ILE A 298 -6.14 10.72 5.52
N PRO A 299 -5.02 10.40 4.84
CA PRO A 299 -3.96 11.37 4.59
C PRO A 299 -4.38 12.39 3.52
N TRP A 300 -3.89 13.63 3.62
CA TRP A 300 -4.10 14.67 2.58
C TRP A 300 -3.47 14.31 1.24
N SER A 301 -2.38 13.55 1.28
CA SER A 301 -1.69 13.05 0.11
C SER A 301 -1.66 11.53 0.20
N PRO A 302 -2.75 10.84 -0.19
CA PRO A 302 -2.71 9.39 -0.32
C PRO A 302 -1.57 9.06 -1.29
N GLY A 303 -0.69 8.13 -0.92
CA GLY A 303 0.52 7.83 -1.70
C GLY A 303 0.23 7.38 -3.14
N SER A 304 1.25 7.02 -3.91
CA SER A 304 1.01 6.40 -5.22
C SER A 304 0.36 5.02 -5.06
N LEU A 305 -0.59 4.66 -5.94
CA LEU A 305 -1.03 3.28 -6.12
C LEU A 305 0.20 2.43 -6.45
N ALA A 306 0.25 1.22 -5.87
CA ALA A 306 1.30 0.27 -6.21
C ALA A 306 1.21 0.00 -7.72
N GLY A 307 2.34 0.14 -8.43
CA GLY A 307 2.42 0.00 -9.89
C GLY A 307 2.48 1.32 -10.68
N ASN A 308 2.25 2.49 -10.06
CA ASN A 308 2.43 3.76 -10.77
C ASN A 308 3.89 4.22 -10.68
N VAL A 309 4.67 3.95 -11.72
CA VAL A 309 5.98 4.58 -11.95
C VAL A 309 5.73 6.03 -12.34
N LEU A 310 5.77 6.95 -11.37
CA LEU A 310 5.86 8.37 -11.67
C LEU A 310 7.20 8.61 -12.37
N ARG A 311 7.15 9.07 -13.62
CA ARG A 311 8.32 9.56 -14.37
C ARG A 311 9.18 10.40 -13.41
N LYS A 312 10.49 10.15 -13.38
CA LYS A 312 11.50 11.00 -12.71
C LYS A 312 11.62 12.39 -13.35
N THR A 313 10.62 12.90 -14.06
CA THR A 313 10.45 14.35 -14.11
C THR A 313 10.13 14.74 -12.68
N ARG A 314 11.10 15.39 -12.01
CA ARG A 314 10.78 16.16 -10.82
C ARG A 314 9.64 17.08 -11.21
N VAL A 315 8.40 16.71 -10.87
CA VAL A 315 7.36 17.69 -10.62
C VAL A 315 7.81 18.38 -9.35
N THR A 316 8.78 19.28 -9.50
CA THR A 316 9.01 20.38 -8.58
C THR A 316 7.70 21.14 -8.53
N GLY A 317 6.88 20.92 -7.50
CA GLY A 317 5.60 21.60 -7.44
C GLY A 317 4.88 21.48 -6.10
N ALA A 318 4.46 20.29 -5.71
CA ALA A 318 3.61 20.16 -4.52
C ALA A 318 4.42 19.67 -3.31
N LYS A 319 4.59 20.50 -2.28
CA LYS A 319 5.06 20.03 -0.98
C LYS A 319 3.99 19.09 -0.45
N ARG A 320 4.20 17.77 -0.56
CA ARG A 320 3.28 16.76 0.00
C ARG A 320 2.87 17.17 1.41
N ARG A 321 1.60 17.55 1.56
CA ARG A 321 1.08 17.99 2.85
C ARG A 321 1.14 16.82 3.82
N ARG A 322 1.97 16.97 4.85
CA ARG A 322 2.06 16.00 5.94
C ARG A 322 0.79 16.10 6.79
N GLY A 323 0.28 14.96 7.22
CA GLY A 323 -0.92 14.86 8.04
C GLY A 323 -2.16 14.43 7.26
N GLY A 324 -3.31 14.55 7.92
CA GLY A 324 -4.59 14.02 7.47
C GLY A 324 -5.66 14.30 8.49
N PHE A 325 -6.77 13.59 8.37
CA PHE A 325 -7.89 13.64 9.30
C PHE A 325 -8.41 12.24 9.57
N THR A 326 -9.17 12.10 10.64
CA THR A 326 -9.90 10.88 10.94
C THR A 326 -11.29 11.00 10.35
N TYR A 327 -11.66 10.01 9.54
CA TYR A 327 -12.97 9.88 8.96
C TYR A 327 -13.74 8.78 9.69
N THR A 328 -14.92 9.13 10.20
CA THR A 328 -15.74 8.28 11.07
C THR A 328 -17.14 8.14 10.44
N PRO A 329 -17.34 7.21 9.50
CA PRO A 329 -18.66 6.94 8.96
C PRO A 329 -19.47 6.02 9.87
N ILE A 330 -20.78 5.99 9.66
CA ILE A 330 -21.68 4.98 10.23
C ILE A 330 -22.34 4.22 9.07
N ILE A 331 -22.27 2.89 9.10
CA ILE A 331 -23.01 2.02 8.17
C ILE A 331 -24.07 1.22 8.88
N CYS A 332 -25.16 0.87 8.19
CA CYS A 332 -26.27 0.15 8.79
C CYS A 332 -26.95 -0.87 7.88
N THR A 333 -27.70 -1.77 8.50
CA THR A 333 -28.43 -2.82 7.78
C THR A 333 -29.69 -2.34 7.07
N ASN A 334 -30.11 -1.08 7.27
CA ASN A 334 -31.29 -0.49 6.65
C ASN A 334 -30.92 0.47 5.51
N GLU A 335 -31.24 0.09 4.27
CA GLU A 335 -30.89 0.87 3.08
C GLU A 335 -31.51 2.27 3.04
N ALA A 336 -32.75 2.44 3.53
CA ALA A 336 -33.44 3.72 3.53
C ALA A 336 -32.87 4.69 4.58
N LEU A 337 -32.35 4.17 5.69
CA LEU A 337 -31.73 4.98 6.74
C LEU A 337 -30.30 5.41 6.39
N GLN A 338 -29.56 4.57 5.66
CA GLN A 338 -28.13 4.78 5.37
C GLN A 338 -27.78 6.20 4.84
N PRO A 339 -28.55 6.82 3.92
CA PRO A 339 -28.24 8.16 3.42
C PRO A 339 -28.38 9.28 4.47
N LEU A 340 -29.14 9.04 5.54
CA LEU A 340 -29.45 10.00 6.59
C LEU A 340 -28.46 9.93 7.76
N LEU A 341 -27.71 8.83 7.89
CA LEU A 341 -26.79 8.64 8.99
C LEU A 341 -25.66 9.68 9.00
N PRO A 342 -25.26 10.17 10.19
CA PRO A 342 -24.22 11.16 10.29
C PRO A 342 -22.85 10.55 10.01
N ARG A 343 -21.96 11.37 9.44
CA ARG A 343 -20.58 11.02 9.10
C ARG A 343 -19.67 12.13 9.57
N PHE A 344 -18.51 11.79 10.14
CA PHE A 344 -17.67 12.79 10.79
C PHE A 344 -16.28 12.86 10.16
N LEU A 345 -15.79 14.08 10.00
CA LEU A 345 -14.41 14.38 9.67
C LEU A 345 -13.78 15.11 10.84
N VAL A 346 -12.92 14.43 11.58
CA VAL A 346 -12.21 14.98 12.74
C VAL A 346 -10.79 15.34 12.34
N ALA A 347 -10.47 16.63 12.34
CA ALA A 347 -9.16 17.13 11.96
C ALA A 347 -8.59 18.06 13.02
N LYS A 348 -7.27 18.03 13.19
CA LYS A 348 -6.58 18.98 14.07
C LYS A 348 -6.76 20.41 13.53
N ARG A 349 -7.06 21.38 14.39
CA ARG A 349 -7.26 22.81 14.05
C ARG A 349 -6.11 23.43 13.25
N SER A 350 -4.88 23.00 13.53
CA SER A 350 -3.67 23.46 12.84
C SER A 350 -3.47 22.82 11.47
N VAL A 351 -4.13 21.71 11.19
CA VAL A 351 -4.05 20.95 9.93
C VAL A 351 -5.17 21.37 8.98
N LEU A 352 -6.38 21.59 9.50
CA LEU A 352 -7.54 22.04 8.74
C LEU A 352 -7.95 23.45 9.18
N SER A 353 -7.74 24.44 8.31
CA SER A 353 -8.02 25.85 8.62
C SER A 353 -9.52 26.14 8.66
N ALA A 354 -9.92 27.16 9.42
CA ALA A 354 -11.31 27.61 9.48
C ALA A 354 -11.80 28.11 8.11
N ARG A 355 -10.89 28.75 7.36
CA ARG A 355 -11.14 29.27 6.02
C ARG A 355 -11.52 28.14 5.07
N ALA A 356 -10.71 27.07 5.01
CA ALA A 356 -10.98 25.94 4.13
C ALA A 356 -12.36 25.31 4.40
N VAL A 357 -12.72 25.13 5.67
CA VAL A 357 -14.04 24.60 6.05
C VAL A 357 -15.17 25.53 5.61
N ARG A 358 -15.05 26.84 5.83
CA ARG A 358 -16.06 27.81 5.37
C ARG A 358 -16.21 27.78 3.86
N THR A 359 -15.12 27.70 3.11
CA THR A 359 -15.12 27.68 1.65
C THR A 359 -15.86 26.48 1.07
N VAL A 360 -15.83 25.32 1.73
CA VAL A 360 -16.53 24.11 1.26
C VAL A 360 -17.88 23.87 1.94
N SER A 361 -18.28 24.72 2.89
CA SER A 361 -19.46 24.47 3.73
C SER A 361 -20.76 24.38 2.94
N ALA A 362 -20.91 25.18 1.89
CA ALA A 362 -22.11 25.18 1.04
C ALA A 362 -22.26 23.91 0.19
N GLN A 363 -21.18 23.15 0.00
CA GLN A 363 -21.14 21.91 -0.80
C GLN A 363 -21.09 20.66 0.08
N LYS A 364 -21.04 20.85 1.39
CA LYS A 364 -20.95 19.78 2.37
C LYS A 364 -22.33 19.12 2.49
N PRO A 365 -22.44 17.78 2.41
CA PRO A 365 -23.66 17.07 2.75
C PRO A 365 -24.17 17.45 4.14
N ASP A 366 -25.48 17.52 4.34
CA ASP A 366 -26.06 17.88 5.65
C ASP A 366 -25.63 16.90 6.74
N ASN A 367 -25.69 15.60 6.45
CA ASN A 367 -25.27 14.52 7.33
C ASN A 367 -23.75 14.30 7.38
N LEU A 368 -22.93 15.22 6.88
CA LEU A 368 -21.48 15.18 7.04
C LEU A 368 -21.05 16.33 7.94
N HIS A 369 -20.40 16.03 9.06
CA HIS A 369 -19.96 17.00 10.05
C HIS A 369 -18.44 17.13 10.02
N ILE A 370 -17.93 18.37 10.02
CA ILE A 370 -16.49 18.65 10.04
C ILE A 370 -16.13 19.25 11.39
N TRP A 371 -15.37 18.51 12.19
CA TRP A 371 -14.97 18.91 13.53
C TRP A 371 -13.49 19.25 13.57
N ARG A 372 -13.21 20.50 13.94
CA ARG A 372 -11.84 21.04 14.08
C ARG A 372 -11.43 20.96 15.55
N GLU A 373 -10.69 19.92 15.89
CA GLU A 373 -10.33 19.54 17.25
C GLU A 373 -8.86 19.82 17.59
N ALA A 374 -8.49 19.71 18.88
CA ALA A 374 -7.10 19.89 19.31
C ALA A 374 -6.17 18.75 18.83
N SER A 375 -6.74 17.55 18.69
CA SER A 375 -6.13 16.37 18.07
C SER A 375 -7.01 15.90 16.90
N ALA A 376 -6.49 15.00 16.06
CA ALA A 376 -7.29 14.36 15.02
C ALA A 376 -7.85 12.98 15.46
N TRP A 377 -7.85 12.68 16.76
CA TRP A 377 -8.20 11.35 17.28
C TRP A 377 -9.59 11.35 17.92
N SER A 378 -10.20 10.17 17.96
CA SER A 378 -11.42 9.92 18.73
C SER A 378 -11.14 10.08 20.22
N THR A 379 -12.03 10.76 20.93
CA THR A 379 -11.98 10.99 22.39
C THR A 379 -13.37 10.76 22.96
N VAL A 380 -13.48 10.55 24.27
CA VAL A 380 -14.78 10.41 24.96
C VAL A 380 -15.73 11.56 24.59
N ARG A 381 -15.23 12.81 24.59
CA ARG A 381 -16.01 13.99 24.19
C ARG A 381 -16.50 13.92 22.73
N VAL A 382 -15.64 13.47 21.81
CA VAL A 382 -16.00 13.30 20.39
C VAL A 382 -17.08 12.22 20.27
N MET A 383 -16.92 11.09 20.96
CA MET A 383 -17.89 10.00 20.93
C MET A 383 -19.26 10.38 21.47
N LYS A 384 -19.32 11.13 22.58
CA LYS A 384 -20.59 11.65 23.10
C LYS A 384 -21.34 12.49 22.06
N ARG A 385 -20.63 13.38 21.35
CA ARG A 385 -21.20 14.19 20.27
C ARG A 385 -21.67 13.32 19.09
N VAL A 386 -20.94 12.27 18.75
CA VAL A 386 -21.38 11.34 17.71
C VAL A 386 -22.69 10.65 18.11
N LEU A 387 -22.79 10.19 19.35
CA LEU A 387 -24.00 9.55 19.87
C LEU A 387 -25.19 10.51 19.91
N GLU A 388 -24.97 11.78 20.27
CA GLU A 388 -25.98 12.84 20.21
C GLU A 388 -26.51 13.05 18.79
N GLU A 389 -25.63 13.19 17.79
CA GLU A 389 -26.02 13.36 16.38
C GLU A 389 -26.74 12.12 15.83
N LEU A 390 -26.27 10.92 16.19
CA LEU A 390 -26.94 9.68 15.83
C LEU A 390 -28.33 9.60 16.49
N SER A 391 -28.45 10.00 17.75
CA SER A 391 -29.72 10.04 18.47
C SER A 391 -30.73 10.98 17.79
N HIS A 392 -30.29 12.15 17.33
CA HIS A 392 -31.16 13.09 16.60
C HIS A 392 -31.71 12.46 15.32
N VAL A 393 -30.87 11.76 14.54
CA VAL A 393 -31.35 11.04 13.35
C VAL A 393 -32.33 9.95 13.75
N MET A 394 -32.00 9.13 14.76
CA MET A 394 -32.86 8.03 15.20
C MET A 394 -34.19 8.47 15.82
N ALA A 395 -34.31 9.72 16.30
CA ALA A 395 -35.56 10.26 16.83
C ALA A 395 -36.67 10.32 15.76
N ALA A 396 -36.31 10.51 14.49
CA ALA A 396 -37.25 10.46 13.36
C ALA A 396 -37.73 9.03 13.03
N PHE A 397 -37.16 8.02 13.69
CA PHE A 397 -37.30 6.60 13.37
C PHE A 397 -37.69 5.76 14.61
N PRO A 398 -38.80 6.11 15.31
CA PRO A 398 -39.12 5.55 16.63
C PRO A 398 -39.39 4.03 16.62
N ALA A 399 -39.84 3.49 15.48
CA ALA A 399 -40.07 2.05 15.27
C ALA A 399 -38.77 1.23 15.30
N PHE A 400 -37.63 1.88 15.08
CA PHE A 400 -36.34 1.23 15.06
C PHE A 400 -35.62 1.33 16.41
N GLN A 401 -34.79 0.34 16.71
CA GLN A 401 -33.85 0.37 17.83
C GLN A 401 -32.43 0.28 17.27
N ALA A 402 -31.64 1.33 17.52
CA ALA A 402 -30.23 1.36 17.18
C ALA A 402 -29.45 0.38 18.05
N ILE A 403 -28.71 -0.53 17.42
CA ILE A 403 -27.70 -1.40 18.03
C ILE A 403 -26.36 -1.06 17.39
N LEU A 404 -25.53 -0.30 18.11
CA LEU A 404 -24.25 0.21 17.65
C LEU A 404 -23.09 -0.74 18.00
N LEU A 405 -22.36 -1.17 16.98
CA LEU A 405 -21.15 -1.97 17.06
C LEU A 405 -19.93 -1.05 17.00
N LEU A 406 -19.06 -1.14 18.00
CA LEU A 406 -17.79 -0.39 18.11
C LEU A 406 -16.65 -1.34 18.48
N ASP A 407 -15.41 -0.97 18.17
CA ASP A 407 -14.26 -1.70 18.71
C ASP A 407 -13.99 -1.37 20.19
N CYS A 408 -12.98 -2.05 20.76
CA CYS A 408 -12.53 -1.85 22.13
C CYS A 408 -11.64 -0.60 22.33
N HIS A 409 -11.68 0.41 21.45
CA HIS A 409 -10.90 1.62 21.69
C HIS A 409 -11.33 2.30 23.00
N ALA A 410 -10.37 2.86 23.73
CA ALA A 410 -10.60 3.37 25.08
C ALA A 410 -11.71 4.44 25.15
N SER A 411 -11.89 5.26 24.11
CA SER A 411 -13.00 6.22 24.05
C SER A 411 -14.37 5.58 23.84
N HIS A 412 -14.45 4.40 23.23
CA HIS A 412 -15.71 3.69 22.94
C HIS A 412 -16.25 2.98 24.17
N ILE A 413 -15.34 2.33 24.91
CA ILE A 413 -15.67 1.55 26.11
C ILE A 413 -15.55 2.36 27.40
N HIS A 414 -15.32 3.67 27.30
CA HIS A 414 -15.28 4.55 28.46
C HIS A 414 -16.65 4.62 29.14
N PRO A 415 -16.72 4.58 30.48
CA PRO A 415 -17.99 4.66 31.22
C PRO A 415 -18.91 5.81 30.79
N ASP A 416 -18.35 7.00 30.54
CA ASP A 416 -19.13 8.15 30.07
C ASP A 416 -19.70 8.00 28.66
N THR A 417 -19.00 7.27 27.78
CA THR A 417 -19.49 7.00 26.43
C THR A 417 -20.66 6.02 26.50
N VAL A 418 -20.52 4.96 27.30
CA VAL A 418 -21.60 3.97 27.53
C VAL A 418 -22.82 4.64 28.16
N ARG A 419 -22.63 5.51 29.17
CA ARG A 419 -23.72 6.30 29.75
C ARG A 419 -24.37 7.23 28.73
N ALA A 420 -23.59 7.90 27.88
CA ALA A 420 -24.15 8.75 26.84
C ALA A 420 -24.99 7.95 25.83
N ALA A 421 -24.52 6.79 25.40
CA ALA A 421 -25.29 5.92 24.51
C ALA A 421 -26.61 5.48 25.17
N ASN A 422 -26.57 5.14 26.45
CA ASN A 422 -27.77 4.80 27.21
C ASN A 422 -28.77 5.95 27.27
N ASN A 423 -28.30 7.17 27.56
CA ASN A 423 -29.13 8.37 27.59
C ASN A 423 -29.74 8.68 26.22
N SER A 424 -29.03 8.33 25.14
CA SER A 424 -29.48 8.44 23.75
C SER A 424 -30.32 7.25 23.27
N ASN A 425 -30.68 6.30 24.13
CA ASN A 425 -31.39 5.07 23.77
C ASN A 425 -30.70 4.27 22.62
N ILE A 426 -29.37 4.27 22.58
CA ILE A 426 -28.56 3.49 21.65
C ILE A 426 -28.03 2.27 22.40
N TRP A 427 -28.37 1.08 21.93
CA TRP A 427 -27.84 -0.16 22.50
C TRP A 427 -26.47 -0.41 21.90
N MET A 428 -25.53 -0.90 22.70
CA MET A 428 -24.16 -1.10 22.23
C MET A 428 -23.73 -2.57 22.35
N ALA A 429 -22.93 -3.00 21.39
CA ALA A 429 -22.15 -4.23 21.45
C ALA A 429 -20.71 -3.93 20.99
N VAL A 430 -19.75 -4.67 21.52
CA VAL A 430 -18.32 -4.40 21.28
C VAL A 430 -17.71 -5.50 20.43
N ILE A 431 -17.02 -5.11 19.36
CA ILE A 431 -16.20 -5.99 18.56
C ILE A 431 -15.00 -6.44 19.40
N PRO A 432 -14.76 -7.77 19.58
CA PRO A 432 -13.73 -8.25 20.47
C PRO A 432 -12.33 -7.72 20.14
N ALA A 433 -11.55 -7.47 21.20
CA ALA A 433 -10.18 -6.99 21.08
C ALA A 433 -9.34 -7.93 20.20
N GLY A 434 -8.68 -7.35 19.20
CA GLY A 434 -7.87 -8.07 18.22
C GLY A 434 -8.65 -8.67 17.04
N LEU A 435 -9.98 -8.50 16.98
CA LEU A 435 -10.82 -9.04 15.91
C LEU A 435 -11.39 -8.00 14.95
N THR A 436 -11.01 -6.72 15.04
CA THR A 436 -11.58 -5.67 14.19
C THR A 436 -11.38 -5.98 12.69
N GLY A 437 -10.16 -6.35 12.30
CA GLY A 437 -9.87 -6.78 10.91
C GLY A 437 -10.53 -8.09 10.46
N LEU A 438 -11.18 -8.83 11.36
CA LEU A 438 -11.87 -10.08 11.04
C LEU A 438 -13.41 -9.92 10.97
N ILE A 439 -13.99 -9.13 11.88
CA ILE A 439 -15.45 -9.08 12.07
C ILE A 439 -16.04 -7.67 12.14
N GLN A 440 -15.22 -6.61 12.23
CA GLN A 440 -15.75 -5.24 12.21
C GLN A 440 -16.19 -4.86 10.79
N PRO A 441 -17.48 -4.52 10.56
CA PRO A 441 -17.99 -4.26 9.22
C PRO A 441 -17.23 -3.18 8.43
N LEU A 442 -16.89 -2.06 9.04
CA LEU A 442 -16.18 -0.97 8.37
C LEU A 442 -14.75 -1.34 7.95
N ASP A 443 -13.99 -2.01 8.82
CA ASP A 443 -12.64 -2.49 8.52
C ASP A 443 -12.64 -3.55 7.41
N THR A 444 -13.56 -4.52 7.50
CA THR A 444 -13.58 -5.67 6.61
C THR A 444 -14.19 -5.37 5.24
N LEU A 445 -15.19 -4.47 5.17
CA LEU A 445 -16.01 -4.27 3.96
C LEU A 445 -15.82 -2.90 3.31
N ALA A 446 -15.46 -1.86 4.08
CA ALA A 446 -15.58 -0.47 3.62
C ALA A 446 -14.22 0.21 3.43
N PHE A 447 -13.40 0.32 4.47
CA PHE A 447 -12.29 1.28 4.49
C PHE A 447 -11.23 1.04 3.43
N SER A 448 -10.84 -0.21 3.18
CA SER A 448 -9.85 -0.53 2.14
C SER A 448 -10.32 -0.07 0.76
N ALA A 449 -11.55 -0.43 0.38
CA ALA A 449 -12.15 -0.05 -0.90
C ALA A 449 -12.39 1.46 -0.99
N PHE A 450 -12.88 2.10 0.08
CA PHE A 450 -13.07 3.54 0.13
C PHE A 450 -11.76 4.30 -0.08
N LYS A 451 -10.70 3.94 0.66
CA LYS A 451 -9.37 4.55 0.53
C LYS A 451 -8.77 4.31 -0.85
N PHE A 452 -9.00 3.14 -1.43
CA PHE A 452 -8.57 2.83 -2.80
C PHE A 452 -9.22 3.77 -3.83
N HIS A 453 -10.55 3.93 -3.79
CA HIS A 453 -11.24 4.85 -4.70
C HIS A 453 -10.85 6.31 -4.47
N LEU A 454 -10.67 6.73 -3.21
CA LEU A 454 -10.20 8.08 -2.89
C LEU A 454 -8.81 8.34 -3.48
N LYS A 455 -7.93 7.35 -3.39
CA LYS A 455 -6.58 7.40 -3.93
C LYS A 455 -6.58 7.44 -5.46
N GLN A 456 -7.46 6.69 -6.13
CA GLN A 456 -7.66 6.79 -7.58
C GLN A 456 -8.12 8.20 -7.99
N GLN A 457 -9.14 8.75 -7.33
CA GLN A 457 -9.64 10.09 -7.63
C GLN A 457 -8.59 11.18 -7.37
N PHE A 458 -7.77 11.02 -6.33
CA PHE A 458 -6.67 11.91 -6.04
C PHE A 458 -5.63 11.87 -7.17
N GLN A 459 -5.24 10.68 -7.63
CA GLN A 459 -4.24 10.53 -8.68
C GLN A 459 -4.68 11.05 -10.03
N MET A 460 -5.94 10.85 -10.41
CA MET A 460 -6.50 11.43 -11.65
C MET A 460 -6.47 12.96 -11.61
N GLY A 461 -6.63 13.57 -10.42
CA GLY A 461 -6.57 15.02 -10.24
C GLY A 461 -5.15 15.61 -10.17
N LEU A 462 -4.09 14.80 -10.03
CA LEU A 462 -2.71 15.31 -9.94
C LEU A 462 -2.15 15.85 -11.27
N GLY A 463 -2.85 15.65 -12.39
CA GLY A 463 -2.54 16.31 -13.66
C GLY A 463 -2.83 17.82 -13.64
N GLU A 464 -3.63 18.29 -12.68
CA GLU A 464 -4.18 19.65 -12.60
C GLU A 464 -3.71 20.34 -11.30
N SER A 465 -2.44 20.75 -11.23
CA SER A 465 -1.86 21.55 -10.11
C SER A 465 -1.89 20.91 -8.70
N GLU A 466 -1.32 21.61 -7.71
CA GLU A 466 -1.31 21.18 -6.31
C GLU A 466 -2.75 21.16 -5.75
N THR A 467 -3.26 19.98 -5.36
CA THR A 467 -4.63 19.85 -4.83
C THR A 467 -4.79 20.66 -3.55
N LEU A 468 -5.59 21.73 -3.61
CA LEU A 468 -5.93 22.53 -2.44
C LEU A 468 -6.75 21.69 -1.45
N PRO A 469 -6.64 21.93 -0.14
CA PRO A 469 -7.41 21.17 0.86
C PRO A 469 -8.93 21.24 0.61
N GLU A 470 -9.44 22.35 0.06
CA GLU A 470 -10.83 22.51 -0.32
C GLU A 470 -11.25 21.50 -1.40
N ASP A 471 -10.43 21.30 -2.44
CA ASP A 471 -10.71 20.34 -3.51
C ASP A 471 -10.67 18.91 -3.01
N PHE A 472 -9.72 18.60 -2.12
CA PHE A 472 -9.65 17.30 -1.48
C PHE A 472 -10.91 17.01 -0.65
N LEU A 473 -11.37 17.99 0.13
CA LEU A 473 -12.60 17.86 0.92
C LEU A 473 -13.82 17.63 0.03
N ARG A 474 -13.96 18.37 -1.08
CA ARG A 474 -15.05 18.16 -2.05
C ARG A 474 -15.06 16.74 -2.61
N ARG A 475 -13.89 16.20 -2.97
CA ARG A 475 -13.76 14.81 -3.44
C ARG A 475 -14.17 13.81 -2.36
N VAL A 476 -13.76 14.05 -1.11
CA VAL A 476 -14.18 13.21 0.04
C VAL A 476 -15.69 13.27 0.24
N PHE A 477 -16.32 14.45 0.12
CA PHE A 477 -17.78 14.59 0.26
C PHE A 477 -18.50 13.80 -0.81
N ALA A 478 -18.15 14.03 -2.08
CA ALA A 478 -18.75 13.34 -3.22
C ALA A 478 -18.57 11.82 -3.14
N LEU A 479 -17.35 11.36 -2.89
CA LEU A 479 -17.08 9.93 -2.75
C LEU A 479 -17.78 9.32 -1.53
N SER A 480 -17.87 10.05 -0.42
CA SER A 480 -18.56 9.52 0.77
C SER A 480 -20.04 9.30 0.50
N GLN A 481 -20.71 10.20 -0.23
CA GLN A 481 -22.11 10.02 -0.61
C GLN A 481 -22.27 8.81 -1.53
N THR A 482 -21.51 8.75 -2.63
CA THR A 482 -21.68 7.66 -3.61
C THR A 482 -21.26 6.30 -3.07
N PHE A 483 -20.18 6.24 -2.29
CA PHE A 483 -19.66 4.98 -1.76
C PHE A 483 -20.51 4.40 -0.63
N PHE A 484 -20.85 5.21 0.39
CA PHE A 484 -21.57 4.69 1.56
C PHE A 484 -23.07 4.55 1.32
N ASN A 485 -23.68 5.45 0.54
CA ASN A 485 -25.12 5.39 0.27
C ASN A 485 -25.45 4.46 -0.90
N GLY A 486 -24.51 4.24 -1.84
CA GLY A 486 -24.70 3.35 -2.98
C GLY A 486 -24.54 1.86 -2.68
N ARG A 487 -24.23 1.49 -1.44
CA ARG A 487 -23.95 0.10 -1.03
C ARG A 487 -25.01 -0.42 -0.07
N LYS A 488 -25.38 -1.69 -0.28
CA LYS A 488 -26.27 -2.45 0.60
C LYS A 488 -25.44 -3.19 1.64
N TRP A 489 -25.47 -2.73 2.88
CA TRP A 489 -24.61 -3.29 3.93
C TRP A 489 -25.20 -4.52 4.61
N LYS A 490 -26.52 -4.77 4.55
CA LYS A 490 -27.17 -5.92 5.23
C LYS A 490 -26.50 -7.26 4.91
N ALA A 491 -26.26 -7.54 3.63
CA ALA A 491 -25.57 -8.77 3.20
C ALA A 491 -24.13 -8.86 3.74
N GLY A 492 -23.45 -7.71 3.86
CA GLY A 492 -22.13 -7.61 4.47
C GLY A 492 -22.15 -7.97 5.94
N PHE A 493 -23.04 -7.38 6.74
CA PHE A 493 -23.24 -7.73 8.15
C PHE A 493 -23.59 -9.21 8.32
N ALA A 494 -24.46 -9.74 7.45
CA ALA A 494 -24.79 -11.16 7.43
C ALA A 494 -23.53 -12.01 7.21
N SER A 495 -22.71 -11.70 6.20
CA SER A 495 -21.47 -12.44 5.93
C SER A 495 -20.45 -12.46 7.08
N LEU A 496 -20.63 -11.59 8.08
CA LEU A 496 -19.84 -11.51 9.30
C LEU A 496 -20.51 -12.24 10.50
N GLY A 497 -21.65 -12.89 10.27
CA GLY A 497 -22.44 -13.60 11.27
C GLY A 497 -23.25 -12.69 12.20
N LEU A 498 -23.36 -11.39 11.88
CA LEU A 498 -24.07 -10.42 12.71
C LEU A 498 -25.59 -10.42 12.47
N GLU A 499 -26.06 -11.08 11.41
CA GLU A 499 -27.48 -11.32 11.13
C GLU A 499 -27.78 -12.83 11.28
N PRO A 500 -28.85 -13.20 12.02
CA PRO A 500 -29.18 -14.60 12.28
C PRO A 500 -30.01 -15.29 11.17
N GLU A 501 -30.50 -14.57 10.16
CA GLU A 501 -31.35 -15.11 9.09
C GLU A 501 -30.56 -16.07 8.17
N ALA A 502 -30.97 -17.35 8.09
CA ALA A 502 -30.26 -18.43 7.41
C ALA A 502 -30.45 -18.47 5.87
N PRO A 503 -29.57 -19.18 5.12
CA PRO A 503 -28.23 -19.65 5.50
C PRO A 503 -27.19 -18.61 5.08
N VAL A 504 -26.55 -17.96 6.06
CA VAL A 504 -25.44 -17.06 5.75
C VAL A 504 -24.16 -17.87 5.51
N ARG A 505 -23.65 -17.78 4.28
CA ARG A 505 -22.26 -18.14 4.00
C ARG A 505 -21.35 -17.07 4.59
N LEU A 506 -20.62 -17.42 5.64
CA LEU A 506 -19.63 -16.52 6.23
C LEU A 506 -18.54 -16.12 5.22
N SER A 507 -17.98 -14.94 5.42
CA SER A 507 -16.83 -14.43 4.68
C SER A 507 -15.68 -15.44 4.74
N ARG A 508 -14.79 -15.42 3.74
CA ARG A 508 -13.67 -16.40 3.65
C ARG A 508 -12.92 -16.56 4.96
N ASP A 509 -12.66 -15.45 5.64
CA ASP A 509 -11.81 -15.43 6.83
C ASP A 509 -12.60 -15.85 8.09
N LEU A 510 -13.94 -15.81 8.05
CA LEU A 510 -14.83 -16.28 9.12
C LEU A 510 -15.40 -17.70 8.91
N ARG A 511 -15.23 -18.31 7.72
CA ARG A 511 -15.68 -19.69 7.45
C ARG A 511 -15.25 -20.72 8.50
N PRO A 512 -14.03 -20.66 9.08
CA PRO A 512 -13.64 -21.62 10.12
C PRO A 512 -14.51 -21.58 11.39
N TYR A 513 -15.32 -20.54 11.57
CA TYR A 513 -16.19 -20.35 12.74
C TYR A 513 -17.67 -20.66 12.42
N GLN A 514 -17.99 -21.23 11.25
CA GLN A 514 -19.36 -21.50 10.83
C GLN A 514 -20.13 -22.37 11.83
N GLU A 515 -19.47 -23.40 12.39
CA GLU A 515 -20.07 -24.28 13.41
C GLU A 515 -20.38 -23.52 14.70
N ALA A 516 -19.50 -22.60 15.11
CA ALA A 516 -19.71 -21.79 16.31
C ALA A 516 -20.95 -20.90 16.19
N LEU A 517 -21.30 -20.44 14.97
CA LEU A 517 -22.49 -19.63 14.69
C LEU A 517 -23.78 -20.42 14.98
N ALA A 518 -23.82 -21.70 14.58
CA ALA A 518 -24.97 -22.57 14.82
C ALA A 518 -25.20 -22.87 16.31
N LEU A 519 -24.15 -22.74 17.13
CA LEU A 519 -24.16 -23.01 18.57
C LEU A 519 -24.30 -21.73 19.42
N VAL A 520 -24.64 -20.59 18.83
CA VAL A 520 -24.80 -19.32 19.55
C VAL A 520 -26.08 -19.37 20.42
N PRO A 521 -25.97 -19.21 21.75
CA PRO A 521 -27.15 -19.17 22.61
C PRO A 521 -28.01 -17.93 22.35
N SER A 522 -29.31 -18.01 22.65
CA SER A 522 -30.24 -16.86 22.60
C SER A 522 -30.20 -15.99 23.87
N SER A 523 -29.56 -16.46 24.93
CA SER A 523 -29.42 -15.76 26.20
C SER A 523 -28.35 -14.67 26.15
N ALA A 524 -28.45 -13.71 27.08
CA ALA A 524 -27.41 -12.70 27.27
C ALA A 524 -26.04 -13.38 27.57
N PRO A 525 -24.92 -12.84 27.07
CA PRO A 525 -23.61 -13.27 27.52
C PRO A 525 -23.45 -13.05 29.03
N THR A 526 -22.71 -13.95 29.67
CA THR A 526 -22.30 -13.82 31.08
C THR A 526 -21.24 -12.73 31.24
N GLY A 527 -21.01 -12.29 32.49
CA GLY A 527 -19.94 -11.33 32.81
C GLY A 527 -18.56 -11.81 32.33
N ASP A 528 -18.24 -13.09 32.57
CA ASP A 528 -16.97 -13.70 32.14
C ASP A 528 -16.81 -13.76 30.62
N GLN A 529 -17.89 -14.10 29.91
CA GLN A 529 -17.89 -14.07 28.45
C GLN A 529 -17.62 -12.64 27.95
N LEU A 530 -18.30 -11.62 28.49
CA LEU A 530 -18.05 -10.23 28.10
C LEU A 530 -16.62 -9.79 28.47
N ALA A 531 -16.13 -10.12 29.66
CA ALA A 531 -14.76 -9.81 30.06
C ALA A 531 -13.73 -10.38 29.06
N SER A 532 -13.99 -11.57 28.51
CA SER A 532 -13.10 -12.23 27.54
C SER A 532 -12.94 -11.49 26.21
N ILE A 533 -13.91 -10.65 25.82
CA ILE A 533 -13.86 -9.90 24.55
C ILE A 533 -13.19 -8.53 24.68
N PHE A 534 -13.03 -8.01 25.91
CA PHE A 534 -12.34 -6.74 26.15
C PHE A 534 -10.80 -6.90 26.14
N PRO A 535 -10.02 -5.80 26.06
CA PRO A 535 -8.57 -5.85 26.21
C PRO A 535 -8.18 -6.39 27.59
N ARG A 536 -7.04 -7.10 27.70
CA ARG A 536 -6.60 -7.75 28.94
C ARG A 536 -6.55 -6.84 30.19
N ASN A 537 -6.33 -5.55 30.00
CA ASN A 537 -6.22 -4.58 31.10
C ASN A 537 -7.53 -3.84 31.38
N TYR A 538 -8.62 -4.19 30.69
CA TYR A 538 -9.92 -3.59 30.92
C TYR A 538 -10.66 -4.38 32.01
N VAL A 539 -11.02 -3.68 33.08
CA VAL A 539 -11.78 -4.26 34.19
C VAL A 539 -13.26 -3.94 34.00
N LEU A 540 -14.04 -4.96 33.66
CA LEU A 540 -15.49 -4.85 33.57
C LEU A 540 -16.08 -5.00 34.97
N THR A 541 -16.38 -3.87 35.62
CA THR A 541 -17.08 -3.87 36.92
C THR A 541 -18.56 -4.21 36.74
N ASP A 542 -19.21 -4.66 37.81
CA ASP A 542 -20.66 -4.96 37.81
C ASP A 542 -21.49 -3.74 37.37
N ASP A 543 -21.16 -2.55 37.87
CA ASP A 543 -21.81 -1.29 37.46
C ASP A 543 -21.70 -1.02 35.95
N LEU A 544 -20.56 -1.36 35.35
CA LEU A 544 -20.35 -1.19 33.92
C LEU A 544 -21.09 -2.27 33.14
N PHE A 545 -21.02 -3.53 33.56
CA PHE A 545 -21.79 -4.61 32.96
C PHE A 545 -23.29 -4.30 32.98
N ASP A 546 -23.79 -3.79 34.09
CA ASP A 546 -25.15 -3.29 34.20
C ASP A 546 -25.37 -2.12 33.26
N ALA A 547 -24.49 -1.13 33.19
CA ALA A 547 -24.62 -0.05 32.22
C ALA A 547 -24.72 -0.56 30.76
N TRP A 548 -23.94 -1.58 30.38
CA TRP A 548 -23.98 -2.19 29.04
C TRP A 548 -25.29 -2.94 28.75
N THR A 549 -25.94 -3.50 29.78
CA THR A 549 -27.10 -4.38 29.61
C THR A 549 -28.43 -3.76 30.07
N ARG A 550 -28.39 -2.64 30.80
CA ARG A 550 -29.52 -2.00 31.50
C ARG A 550 -30.70 -1.70 30.60
N LEU A 551 -30.46 -1.09 29.43
CA LEU A 551 -31.56 -0.70 28.54
C LEU A 551 -32.31 -1.90 27.98
N ALA A 552 -31.60 -2.96 27.61
CA ALA A 552 -32.19 -4.19 27.09
C ALA A 552 -32.93 -4.95 28.19
N ARG A 553 -32.36 -5.04 29.40
CA ARG A 553 -32.96 -5.73 30.57
C ARG A 553 -34.18 -4.99 31.14
N GLY A 554 -34.05 -3.69 31.38
CA GLY A 554 -35.07 -2.89 32.07
C GLY A 554 -36.38 -2.72 31.29
N ARG A 555 -36.35 -2.82 29.95
CA ARG A 555 -37.56 -2.82 29.12
C ARG A 555 -38.14 -4.22 28.93
N HIS A 556 -37.31 -5.27 28.87
CA HIS A 556 -37.78 -6.65 28.81
C HIS A 556 -38.47 -7.09 30.12
N LEU A 557 -37.97 -6.63 31.28
CA LEU A 557 -38.59 -6.93 32.58
C LEU A 557 -39.98 -6.30 32.72
N ARG A 558 -40.20 -5.09 32.19
CA ARG A 558 -41.53 -4.45 32.19
C ARG A 558 -42.56 -5.20 31.34
N LEU A 559 -42.13 -5.93 30.31
CA LEU A 559 -43.01 -6.68 29.41
C LEU A 559 -43.28 -8.13 29.86
N ARG A 560 -42.58 -8.64 30.89
CA ARG A 560 -42.89 -9.93 31.51
C ARG A 560 -43.76 -9.80 32.76
N LEU A 561 -44.01 -8.58 33.22
CA LEU A 561 -44.81 -8.26 34.42
C LEU A 561 -46.20 -7.68 34.08
N VAL A 562 -46.54 -7.63 32.80
CA VAL A 562 -47.87 -7.33 32.24
C VAL A 562 -48.25 -8.51 31.36
#